data_AF-A0A356X7G2-F1
#
_entry.id   AF-A0A356X7G2-F1
#
_cell.length_a   1.000
_cell.length_b   1.000
_cell.length_c   1.000
_cell.angle_alpha   90.00
_cell.angle_beta   90.00
_cell.angle_gamma   90.00
#
_symmetry.space_group_name_H-M   'P 1'
#
loop_
_entity.id
_entity.type
_entity.pdbx_description
1 polymer ?
#
loop_
_entity_poly.entity_id
_entity_poly.type
_entity_poly.pdbx_seq_one_letter_code
_entity_poly.pdbx_strand_id
1 'polypeptide(L)'
;ETEEIQFIDGTEIKPIVSPKNKEDLHNLFNELDFFWNGIMGYYPYVAKATLKRIISNDYSLAFSNFLNVSNQPEHYIREREEKLISLSNVLEYLKLNSEKNLTNIPILSISDMAESMTNYKVIAEDLNRIKSKKSLKRLDRSAILLGKIKGSIKPTYFQYRNEAIYLKQNVVAFEVQEGYDPQYLIHELRSEFVLSQFDKVETSSTIPSFSNRIFSNIYLRIPPYDRQKEIVADNLQQIAKEKIKEAAGLSDDLQYIEKEVFSSFAHDFGKILLNVSSNIEVITNYLKELDYRGVISLKDSALFEENAEKGESIGEVLKRLNSNFSATQDFLESEVSFYTGEKDLEVKQVNLLEVIYKWIKRQSQNGYSILIGDSFTPLGENKFEDFIAQYFAKVNTNDLYSVLDNLLTNAKEHGFKDKDNDCQFVIFLQQGTSPVENLQISKMHIGNNGKPFPEDFSCEDLFKIHHKGPDSTGKGKGGYSVKRRLNKMGATIKCNSDILPKDKYPVQFEVSFKPVEL
;
A
#
# COMPACT_ATOMS: atom_id res chain seq x y z
N GLU A 1 -52.11 34.65 12.67
CA GLU A 1 -51.62 33.51 11.86
C GLU A 1 -50.42 33.84 10.98
N THR A 2 -50.20 35.11 10.63
CA THR A 2 -49.09 35.60 9.79
C THR A 2 -47.88 36.14 10.56
N GLU A 3 -47.94 36.19 11.90
CA GLU A 3 -46.81 36.62 12.72
C GLU A 3 -45.70 35.56 12.69
N GLU A 4 -44.52 35.97 12.23
CA GLU A 4 -43.29 35.18 12.23
C GLU A 4 -42.45 35.53 13.46
N ILE A 5 -42.04 34.50 14.21
CA ILE A 5 -41.12 34.63 15.33
C ILE A 5 -39.72 34.24 14.83
N GLN A 6 -38.74 35.10 15.09
CA GLN A 6 -37.34 34.88 14.76
C GLN A 6 -36.60 34.29 15.97
N PHE A 7 -35.95 33.16 15.74
CA PHE A 7 -35.09 32.46 16.69
C PHE A 7 -33.64 32.72 16.29
N ILE A 8 -32.77 32.92 17.28
CA ILE A 8 -31.34 33.13 17.07
C ILE A 8 -30.57 32.16 17.98
N ASP A 9 -29.64 31.40 17.41
CA ASP A 9 -28.77 30.49 18.16
C ASP A 9 -27.62 31.28 18.79
N GLY A 10 -27.76 31.54 20.08
CA GLY A 10 -26.77 32.30 20.86
C GLY A 10 -25.55 31.51 21.31
N THR A 11 -25.48 30.19 21.05
CA THR A 11 -24.40 29.35 21.60
C THR A 11 -23.02 29.67 21.02
N GLU A 12 -22.97 30.22 19.81
CA GLU A 12 -21.74 30.66 19.14
C GLU A 12 -21.51 32.18 19.22
N ILE A 13 -22.49 32.93 19.75
CA ILE A 13 -22.35 34.36 20.02
C ILE A 13 -21.52 34.50 21.30
N LYS A 14 -20.19 34.59 21.16
CA LYS A 14 -19.32 35.02 22.27
C LYS A 14 -19.84 36.36 22.81
N PRO A 15 -20.00 36.53 24.14
CA PRO A 15 -20.61 37.73 24.68
C PRO A 15 -19.67 38.92 24.47
N ILE A 16 -19.99 39.77 23.51
CA ILE A 16 -19.41 41.13 23.40
C ILE A 16 -20.18 42.11 24.29
N VAL A 17 -21.23 41.66 24.99
CA VAL A 17 -22.15 42.55 25.69
C VAL A 17 -21.80 42.66 27.17
N SER A 18 -21.21 43.79 27.57
CA SER A 18 -21.17 44.19 28.98
C SER A 18 -22.53 44.80 29.39
N PRO A 19 -22.94 44.72 30.68
CA PRO A 19 -24.27 45.15 31.15
C PRO A 19 -24.62 46.63 30.93
N LYS A 20 -23.67 47.47 30.48
CA LYS A 20 -23.86 48.92 30.35
C LYS A 20 -24.66 49.38 29.15
N ASN A 21 -24.85 48.55 28.11
CA ASN A 21 -25.41 49.03 26.84
C ASN A 21 -26.70 48.28 26.45
N LYS A 22 -27.79 48.57 27.17
CA LYS A 22 -29.12 47.99 26.88
C LYS A 22 -29.74 48.50 25.58
N GLU A 23 -29.45 49.75 25.18
CA GLU A 23 -29.93 50.33 23.91
C GLU A 23 -29.20 49.74 22.69
N ASP A 24 -27.94 49.31 22.85
CA ASP A 24 -27.18 48.68 21.77
C ASP A 24 -27.70 47.29 21.39
N LEU A 25 -28.42 46.59 22.26
CA LEU A 25 -28.96 45.26 21.94
C LEU A 25 -29.99 45.29 20.81
N HIS A 26 -30.85 46.31 20.76
CA HIS A 26 -31.89 46.40 19.72
C HIS A 26 -31.29 46.76 18.35
N ASN A 27 -30.26 47.63 18.35
CA ASN A 27 -29.50 47.96 17.15
C ASN A 27 -28.57 46.81 16.72
N LEU A 28 -27.99 46.09 17.67
CA LEU A 28 -27.16 44.91 17.41
C LEU A 28 -27.97 43.87 16.62
N PHE A 29 -29.20 43.53 17.00
CA PHE A 29 -29.99 42.54 16.25
C PHE A 29 -30.37 42.99 14.83
N ASN A 30 -30.57 44.29 14.60
CA ASN A 30 -30.85 44.82 13.26
C ASN A 30 -29.58 44.97 12.40
N GLU A 31 -28.44 45.30 13.00
CA GLU A 31 -27.14 45.36 12.32
C GLU A 31 -26.54 43.97 12.07
N LEU A 32 -26.81 43.00 12.95
CA LEU A 32 -26.38 41.60 12.82
C LEU A 32 -26.93 40.93 11.55
N ASP A 33 -28.15 41.30 11.12
CA ASP A 33 -28.78 40.78 9.89
C ASP A 33 -28.03 41.26 8.63
N PHE A 34 -27.35 42.40 8.68
CA PHE A 34 -26.61 42.96 7.54
C PHE A 34 -25.11 42.62 7.57
N PHE A 35 -24.49 42.62 8.75
CA PHE A 35 -23.04 42.49 8.91
C PHE A 35 -22.53 41.04 8.79
N TRP A 36 -23.31 40.05 9.23
CA TRP A 36 -22.89 38.63 9.18
C TRP A 36 -23.03 38.00 7.80
N ASN A 37 -23.98 38.47 7.00
CA ASN A 37 -24.22 37.99 5.64
C ASN A 37 -23.07 38.29 4.66
N GLY A 38 -22.19 39.26 4.98
CA GLY A 38 -21.10 39.69 4.11
C GLY A 38 -19.69 39.18 4.47
N ILE A 39 -19.42 38.84 5.74
CA ILE A 39 -18.04 38.58 6.23
C ILE A 39 -17.77 37.10 6.51
N MET A 40 -18.79 36.34 6.88
CA MET A 40 -18.73 34.89 7.07
C MET A 40 -19.78 34.31 6.13
N GLY A 41 -19.39 33.53 5.12
CA GLY A 41 -20.36 32.92 4.20
C GLY A 41 -21.52 32.30 4.99
N TYR A 42 -22.75 32.75 4.73
CA TYR A 42 -24.01 32.44 5.42
C TYR A 42 -24.00 31.13 6.26
N TYR A 43 -23.96 31.28 7.59
CA TYR A 43 -24.06 30.19 8.57
C TYR A 43 -25.39 30.26 9.36
N PRO A 44 -25.92 29.12 9.87
CA PRO A 44 -27.33 28.87 10.16
C PRO A 44 -27.77 29.23 11.60
N TYR A 45 -27.51 30.47 12.04
CA TYR A 45 -27.82 30.91 13.41
C TYR A 45 -29.15 31.66 13.54
N VAL A 46 -29.91 31.82 12.46
CA VAL A 46 -31.21 32.51 12.46
C VAL A 46 -32.28 31.61 11.84
N ALA A 47 -33.42 31.50 12.52
CA ALA A 47 -34.56 30.70 12.12
C ALA A 47 -35.86 31.52 12.23
N LYS A 48 -36.84 31.29 11.35
CA LYS A 48 -38.15 31.95 11.41
C LYS A 48 -39.26 30.90 11.48
N ALA A 49 -40.23 31.09 12.38
CA ALA A 49 -41.36 30.17 12.50
C ALA A 49 -42.68 30.91 12.67
N THR A 50 -43.71 30.42 11.99
CA THR A 50 -45.08 30.88 12.22
C THR A 50 -45.62 30.31 13.53
N LEU A 51 -46.60 30.99 14.13
CA LEU A 51 -47.35 30.47 15.29
C LEU A 51 -47.90 29.05 15.05
N LYS A 52 -48.38 28.76 13.83
CA LYS A 52 -48.87 27.41 13.46
C LYS A 52 -47.76 26.35 13.59
N ARG A 53 -46.53 26.68 13.18
CA ARG A 53 -45.37 25.79 13.28
C ARG A 53 -44.93 25.60 14.73
N ILE A 54 -45.04 26.63 15.57
CA ILE A 54 -44.75 26.52 17.01
C ILE A 54 -45.79 25.61 17.69
N ILE A 55 -47.06 25.78 17.38
CA ILE A 55 -48.15 24.93 17.89
C ILE A 55 -47.94 23.47 17.45
N SER A 56 -47.57 23.22 16.19
CA SER A 56 -47.29 21.85 15.71
C SER A 56 -46.06 21.21 16.33
N ASN A 57 -45.17 22.00 16.94
CA ASN A 57 -44.01 21.52 17.70
C ASN A 57 -44.28 21.52 19.22
N ASP A 58 -45.55 21.36 19.64
CA ASP A 58 -45.96 21.29 21.04
C ASP A 58 -45.47 22.49 21.87
N TYR A 59 -45.44 23.68 21.26
CA TYR A 59 -44.93 24.93 21.84
C TYR A 59 -43.45 24.91 22.23
N SER A 60 -42.67 23.94 21.75
CA SER A 60 -41.23 23.87 22.02
C SER A 60 -40.49 24.99 21.28
N LEU A 61 -39.85 25.89 22.04
CA LEU A 61 -39.07 27.02 21.51
C LEU A 61 -37.59 26.69 21.24
N ALA A 62 -37.20 25.41 21.27
CA ALA A 62 -35.83 25.01 21.01
C ALA A 62 -35.43 25.40 19.57
N PHE A 63 -34.33 26.14 19.42
CA PHE A 63 -33.85 26.67 18.13
C PHE A 63 -33.77 25.58 17.05
N SER A 64 -33.36 24.37 17.46
CA SER A 64 -33.24 23.20 16.60
C SER A 64 -34.53 22.76 15.90
N ASN A 65 -35.70 23.06 16.46
CA ASN A 65 -37.00 22.78 15.81
C ASN A 65 -37.31 23.75 14.66
N PHE A 66 -36.59 24.87 14.61
CA PHE A 66 -36.85 25.97 13.69
C PHE A 66 -35.71 26.23 12.71
N LEU A 67 -34.56 25.53 12.83
CA LEU A 67 -33.47 25.52 11.85
C LEU A 67 -34.04 25.51 10.43
N ASN A 68 -33.84 26.62 9.72
CA ASN A 68 -34.69 26.99 8.60
C ASN A 68 -33.93 26.92 7.28
N VAL A 69 -33.51 25.71 6.91
CA VAL A 69 -32.86 25.47 5.62
C VAL A 69 -33.82 25.73 4.44
N SER A 70 -35.14 25.70 4.67
CA SER A 70 -36.17 25.89 3.64
C SER A 70 -36.47 27.33 3.23
N ASN A 71 -36.06 28.34 4.00
CA ASN A 71 -36.42 29.74 3.72
C ASN A 71 -35.44 30.45 2.77
N GLN A 72 -34.24 29.90 2.57
CA GLN A 72 -33.25 30.34 1.57
C GLN A 72 -32.45 29.12 1.04
N PRO A 73 -33.09 28.22 0.28
CA PRO A 73 -32.47 26.96 -0.17
C PRO A 73 -31.21 27.18 -1.01
N GLU A 74 -31.13 28.28 -1.76
CA GLU A 74 -30.01 28.68 -2.61
C GLU A 74 -28.66 28.80 -1.86
N HIS A 75 -28.68 29.08 -0.56
CA HIS A 75 -27.44 29.21 0.23
C HIS A 75 -26.86 27.88 0.71
N TYR A 76 -27.65 26.81 0.66
CA TYR A 76 -27.23 25.48 1.12
C TYR A 76 -26.88 24.54 -0.03
N ILE A 77 -27.08 24.98 -1.27
CA ILE A 77 -26.83 24.23 -2.49
C ILE A 77 -25.40 24.53 -3.00
N ARG A 78 -24.63 23.49 -3.34
CA ARG A 78 -23.25 23.59 -3.86
C ARG A 78 -23.22 23.95 -5.35
N GLU A 79 -24.14 23.39 -6.11
CA GLU A 79 -24.20 23.51 -7.57
C GLU A 79 -25.60 23.96 -8.00
N ARG A 80 -25.72 24.76 -9.07
CA ARG A 80 -27.01 25.34 -9.51
C ARG A 80 -28.14 24.34 -9.74
N GLU A 81 -27.83 23.05 -9.92
CA GLU A 81 -28.78 21.98 -10.20
C GLU A 81 -29.20 21.16 -8.97
N GLU A 82 -28.58 21.36 -7.79
CA GLU A 82 -29.04 20.66 -6.59
C GLU A 82 -30.36 21.24 -6.09
N LYS A 83 -31.17 20.39 -5.48
CA LYS A 83 -32.36 20.79 -4.74
C LYS A 83 -32.18 20.40 -3.28
N LEU A 84 -32.67 21.26 -2.41
CA LEU A 84 -32.75 20.94 -1.00
C LEU A 84 -34.05 20.18 -0.73
N ILE A 85 -33.94 18.94 -0.26
CA ILE A 85 -35.08 18.05 -0.04
C ILE A 85 -35.04 17.53 1.41
N SER A 86 -36.20 17.52 2.09
CA SER A 86 -36.31 16.90 3.42
C SER A 86 -35.99 15.41 3.32
N LEU A 87 -35.23 14.90 4.29
CA LEU A 87 -34.87 13.49 4.42
C LEU A 87 -36.11 12.59 4.36
N SER A 88 -37.24 13.02 4.94
CA SER A 88 -38.50 12.26 4.90
C SER A 88 -39.17 12.16 3.52
N ASN A 89 -38.79 13.02 2.56
CA ASN A 89 -39.22 12.95 1.17
C ASN A 89 -38.28 12.13 0.28
N VAL A 90 -37.19 11.61 0.85
CA VAL A 90 -36.17 10.81 0.14
C VAL A 90 -36.10 9.41 0.74
N LEU A 91 -36.31 9.31 2.05
CA LEU A 91 -36.27 8.11 2.85
C LEU A 91 -37.61 7.88 3.55
N GLU A 92 -38.26 6.77 3.23
CA GLU A 92 -39.50 6.34 3.88
C GLU A 92 -39.20 5.48 5.11
N TYR A 93 -39.78 5.83 6.26
CA TYR A 93 -39.57 5.07 7.50
C TYR A 93 -40.23 3.69 7.45
N LEU A 94 -39.43 2.63 7.61
CA LEU A 94 -39.93 1.26 7.63
C LEU A 94 -40.51 0.87 9.00
N LYS A 95 -41.82 0.62 9.04
CA LYS A 95 -42.50 0.02 10.20
C LYS A 95 -42.24 -1.49 10.23
N LEU A 96 -41.20 -1.88 10.96
CA LEU A 96 -40.78 -3.28 11.07
C LEU A 96 -41.54 -4.06 12.16
N ASN A 97 -41.83 -5.31 11.87
CA ASN A 97 -42.43 -6.24 12.83
C ASN A 97 -41.42 -6.64 13.91
N SER A 98 -41.91 -6.76 15.13
CA SER A 98 -41.12 -7.17 16.28
C SER A 98 -41.29 -8.65 16.57
N GLU A 99 -40.19 -9.38 16.67
CA GLU A 99 -40.17 -10.81 16.97
C GLU A 99 -39.37 -11.09 18.26
N LYS A 100 -39.73 -12.14 19.00
CA LYS A 100 -39.15 -12.53 20.30
C LYS A 100 -38.67 -13.97 20.28
N ASN A 101 -37.82 -14.35 21.23
CA ASN A 101 -37.32 -15.72 21.42
C ASN A 101 -36.64 -16.30 20.17
N LEU A 102 -35.77 -15.51 19.56
CA LEU A 102 -35.09 -15.83 18.31
C LEU A 102 -33.79 -16.60 18.58
N THR A 103 -33.50 -17.60 17.75
CA THR A 103 -32.31 -18.47 17.86
C THR A 103 -31.53 -18.47 16.56
N ASN A 104 -30.20 -18.30 16.65
CA ASN A 104 -29.27 -18.36 15.52
C ASN A 104 -29.59 -17.36 14.38
N ILE A 105 -29.94 -16.13 14.77
CA ILE A 105 -30.31 -15.08 13.82
C ILE A 105 -29.19 -14.04 13.65
N PRO A 106 -28.99 -13.49 12.44
CA PRO A 106 -28.06 -12.40 12.22
C PRO A 106 -28.61 -11.10 12.84
N ILE A 107 -27.87 -10.53 13.79
CA ILE A 107 -28.25 -9.29 14.48
C ILE A 107 -27.34 -8.15 14.06
N LEU A 108 -27.96 -7.01 13.76
CA LEU A 108 -27.26 -5.77 13.49
C LEU A 108 -27.46 -4.78 14.64
N SER A 109 -26.34 -4.26 15.13
CA SER A 109 -26.28 -3.17 16.10
C SER A 109 -25.37 -2.04 15.62
N ILE A 110 -25.35 -0.93 16.34
CA ILE A 110 -24.56 0.25 15.95
C ILE A 110 -23.05 -0.05 15.82
N SER A 111 -22.53 -1.04 16.55
CA SER A 111 -21.13 -1.48 16.40
C SER A 111 -20.86 -2.14 15.05
N ASP A 112 -21.89 -2.74 14.44
CA ASP A 112 -21.81 -3.46 13.17
C ASP A 112 -22.14 -2.53 11.99
N MET A 113 -22.49 -1.26 12.27
CA MET A 113 -22.78 -0.25 11.25
C MET A 113 -21.50 0.38 10.73
N ALA A 114 -21.54 0.80 9.46
CA ALA A 114 -20.43 1.36 8.73
C ALA A 114 -19.78 2.55 9.45
N GLU A 115 -18.45 2.61 9.40
CA GLU A 115 -17.68 3.73 9.94
C GLU A 115 -17.11 4.63 8.84
N SER A 116 -16.94 4.11 7.61
CA SER A 116 -16.33 4.84 6.50
C SER A 116 -17.25 4.99 5.28
N MET A 117 -16.86 5.87 4.37
CA MET A 117 -17.52 6.11 3.07
C MET A 117 -17.31 4.97 2.07
N THR A 118 -16.29 4.14 2.28
CA THR A 118 -15.89 3.04 1.39
C THR A 118 -16.44 1.69 1.84
N ASN A 119 -16.71 1.52 3.13
CA ASN A 119 -17.31 0.32 3.70
C ASN A 119 -18.69 0.64 4.29
N TYR A 120 -19.64 0.96 3.41
CA TYR A 120 -20.98 1.38 3.81
C TYR A 120 -22.04 0.28 3.68
N LYS A 121 -21.70 -0.90 3.14
CA LYS A 121 -22.65 -2.00 2.90
C LYS A 121 -22.50 -3.07 3.98
N VAL A 122 -23.62 -3.65 4.38
CA VAL A 122 -23.68 -4.82 5.26
C VAL A 122 -24.61 -5.86 4.64
N ILE A 123 -24.19 -7.12 4.67
CA ILE A 123 -25.01 -8.28 4.32
C ILE A 123 -25.20 -9.17 5.56
N ALA A 124 -26.16 -10.09 5.51
CA ALA A 124 -26.49 -10.92 6.67
C ALA A 124 -25.33 -11.84 7.10
N GLU A 125 -24.50 -12.22 6.14
CA GLU A 125 -23.34 -13.09 6.28
C GLU A 125 -22.21 -12.44 7.10
N ASP A 126 -22.13 -11.12 7.11
CA ASP A 126 -21.13 -10.36 7.88
C ASP A 126 -21.50 -10.24 9.36
N LEU A 127 -22.74 -10.61 9.73
CA LEU A 127 -23.29 -10.35 11.04
C LEU A 127 -23.15 -11.55 11.99
N ASN A 128 -22.90 -11.21 13.25
CA ASN A 128 -22.88 -12.18 14.33
C ASN A 128 -24.28 -12.81 14.51
N ARG A 129 -24.32 -14.14 14.55
CA ARG A 129 -25.52 -14.91 14.84
C ARG A 129 -25.65 -15.18 16.32
N ILE A 130 -26.75 -14.76 16.93
CA ILE A 130 -26.97 -14.97 18.36
C ILE A 130 -28.38 -15.47 18.68
N LYS A 131 -28.53 -15.96 19.91
CA LYS A 131 -29.83 -16.22 20.54
C LYS A 131 -30.25 -14.98 21.33
N SER A 132 -31.47 -14.49 21.10
CA SER A 132 -32.03 -13.34 21.81
C SER A 132 -33.43 -13.62 22.33
N LYS A 133 -33.62 -13.40 23.64
CA LYS A 133 -34.95 -13.38 24.27
C LYS A 133 -35.65 -12.02 24.13
N LYS A 134 -34.92 -10.97 23.73
CA LYS A 134 -35.45 -9.62 23.58
C LYS A 134 -36.25 -9.48 22.28
N SER A 135 -37.18 -8.53 22.28
CA SER A 135 -37.94 -8.14 21.09
C SER A 135 -37.02 -7.41 20.11
N LEU A 136 -36.87 -7.92 18.89
CA LEU A 136 -36.04 -7.34 17.84
C LEU A 136 -36.87 -7.06 16.60
N LYS A 137 -36.47 -6.07 15.81
CA LYS A 137 -37.18 -5.70 14.59
C LYS A 137 -36.62 -6.48 13.41
N ARG A 138 -37.45 -7.25 12.73
CA ARG A 138 -37.05 -8.00 11.54
C ARG A 138 -37.05 -7.10 10.31
N LEU A 139 -35.96 -7.14 9.55
CA LEU A 139 -35.80 -6.47 8.26
C LEU A 139 -35.54 -7.51 7.18
N ASP A 140 -36.45 -7.59 6.21
CA ASP A 140 -36.49 -8.60 5.16
C ASP A 140 -36.35 -8.03 3.74
N ARG A 141 -35.81 -6.81 3.64
CA ARG A 141 -35.61 -6.07 2.40
C ARG A 141 -34.43 -5.12 2.53
N SER A 142 -33.86 -4.70 1.40
CA SER A 142 -32.77 -3.73 1.39
C SER A 142 -33.23 -2.38 1.95
N ALA A 143 -32.39 -1.72 2.74
CA ALA A 143 -32.74 -0.46 3.39
C ALA A 143 -31.50 0.34 3.79
N ILE A 144 -31.63 1.66 3.90
CA ILE A 144 -30.65 2.51 4.60
C ILE A 144 -30.94 2.45 6.10
N LEU A 145 -29.90 2.18 6.88
CA LEU A 145 -29.94 2.10 8.33
C LEU A 145 -29.27 3.32 8.94
N LEU A 146 -29.94 3.92 9.93
CA LEU A 146 -29.39 5.01 10.75
C LEU A 146 -29.41 4.63 12.23
N GLY A 147 -28.33 4.96 12.93
CA GLY A 147 -28.25 4.92 14.38
C GLY A 147 -29.05 6.06 15.00
N LYS A 148 -29.75 5.77 16.10
CA LYS A 148 -30.55 6.76 16.84
C LYS A 148 -29.74 7.52 17.90
N ILE A 149 -28.49 7.14 18.14
CA ILE A 149 -27.66 7.74 19.19
C ILE A 149 -26.91 8.95 18.62
N LYS A 150 -26.97 10.10 19.31
CA LYS A 150 -26.24 11.31 18.91
C LYS A 150 -24.73 11.02 18.76
N GLY A 151 -24.11 11.57 17.73
CA GLY A 151 -22.70 11.29 17.39
C GLY A 151 -22.45 9.88 16.81
N SER A 152 -23.48 9.05 16.61
CA SER A 152 -23.35 7.68 16.10
C SER A 152 -24.46 7.34 15.09
N ILE A 153 -24.70 8.26 14.15
CA ILE A 153 -25.70 8.09 13.08
C ILE A 153 -25.32 6.96 12.13
N LYS A 154 -24.01 6.79 11.85
CA LYS A 154 -23.42 5.69 11.07
C LYS A 154 -24.26 5.20 9.88
N PRO A 155 -24.57 6.05 8.87
CA PRO A 155 -25.37 5.63 7.73
C PRO A 155 -24.80 4.39 7.04
N THR A 156 -25.64 3.36 6.87
CA THR A 156 -25.24 2.04 6.37
C THR A 156 -26.31 1.50 5.42
N TYR A 157 -25.91 0.90 4.29
CA TYR A 157 -26.82 0.21 3.38
C TYR A 157 -26.88 -1.27 3.75
N PHE A 158 -28.04 -1.76 4.16
CA PHE A 158 -28.29 -3.19 4.22
C PHE A 158 -28.72 -3.69 2.85
N GLN A 159 -27.96 -4.64 2.29
CA GLN A 159 -28.31 -5.31 1.04
C GLN A 159 -28.95 -6.67 1.36
N TYR A 160 -30.24 -6.81 1.10
CA TYR A 160 -30.95 -8.07 1.28
C TYR A 160 -30.53 -9.08 0.22
N ARG A 161 -30.09 -10.27 0.65
CA ARG A 161 -29.68 -11.40 -0.20
C ARG A 161 -30.42 -12.69 0.17
N ASN A 162 -31.74 -12.63 0.22
CA ASN A 162 -32.62 -13.72 0.65
C ASN A 162 -32.49 -14.15 2.13
N GLU A 163 -31.77 -13.37 2.94
CA GLU A 163 -31.68 -13.58 4.38
C GLU A 163 -32.03 -12.28 5.13
N ALA A 164 -32.99 -12.39 6.06
CA ALA A 164 -33.44 -11.27 6.88
C ALA A 164 -32.52 -11.03 8.07
N ILE A 165 -32.33 -9.76 8.45
CA ILE A 165 -31.56 -9.37 9.63
C ILE A 165 -32.47 -8.83 10.72
N TYR A 166 -31.96 -8.81 11.96
CA TYR A 166 -32.70 -8.32 13.11
C TYR A 166 -32.02 -7.12 13.74
N LEU A 167 -32.73 -5.99 13.80
CA LEU A 167 -32.21 -4.72 14.27
C LEU A 167 -32.46 -4.54 15.78
N LYS A 168 -31.46 -4.01 16.49
CA LYS A 168 -31.64 -3.50 17.86
C LYS A 168 -32.46 -2.21 17.85
N GLN A 169 -33.04 -1.84 19.00
CA GLN A 169 -33.95 -0.69 19.15
C GLN A 169 -33.32 0.67 18.80
N ASN A 170 -32.00 0.77 18.88
CA ASN A 170 -31.22 1.97 18.57
C ASN A 170 -30.86 2.10 17.09
N VAL A 171 -31.38 1.23 16.22
CA VAL A 171 -31.23 1.31 14.77
C VAL A 171 -32.61 1.48 14.14
N VAL A 172 -32.70 2.38 13.17
CA VAL A 172 -33.89 2.59 12.33
C VAL A 172 -33.56 2.26 10.89
N ALA A 173 -34.56 1.75 10.16
CA ALA A 173 -34.44 1.39 8.76
C ALA A 173 -35.35 2.29 7.92
N PHE A 174 -34.83 2.66 6.75
CA PHE A 174 -35.52 3.48 5.78
C PHE A 174 -35.44 2.84 4.39
N GLU A 175 -36.55 2.88 3.69
CA GLU A 175 -36.62 2.55 2.27
C GLU A 175 -36.26 3.78 1.45
N VAL A 176 -35.48 3.58 0.39
CA VAL A 176 -35.07 4.66 -0.51
C VAL A 176 -36.16 4.84 -1.54
N GLN A 177 -36.67 6.06 -1.68
CA GLN A 177 -37.67 6.36 -2.72
C GLN A 177 -37.05 6.29 -4.12
N GLU A 178 -37.88 6.08 -5.14
CA GLU A 178 -37.44 6.07 -6.54
C GLU A 178 -36.80 7.42 -6.94
N GLY A 179 -35.78 7.36 -7.80
CA GLY A 179 -35.08 8.55 -8.29
C GLY A 179 -33.89 9.00 -7.43
N TYR A 180 -33.53 8.27 -6.37
CA TYR A 180 -32.38 8.57 -5.53
C TYR A 180 -31.42 7.38 -5.45
N ASP A 181 -30.12 7.65 -5.57
CA ASP A 181 -29.07 6.64 -5.48
C ASP A 181 -28.72 6.36 -3.99
N PRO A 182 -28.87 5.10 -3.51
CA PRO A 182 -28.61 4.79 -2.09
C PRO A 182 -27.18 5.08 -1.63
N GLN A 183 -26.20 4.96 -2.53
CA GLN A 183 -24.80 5.22 -2.20
C GLN A 183 -24.55 6.72 -2.06
N TYR A 184 -25.10 7.53 -2.97
CA TYR A 184 -25.08 8.98 -2.84
C TYR A 184 -25.71 9.44 -1.54
N LEU A 185 -26.90 8.93 -1.20
CA LEU A 185 -27.59 9.31 0.04
C LEU A 185 -26.76 9.02 1.28
N ILE A 186 -26.09 7.87 1.32
CA ILE A 186 -25.19 7.53 2.44
C ILE A 186 -24.02 8.50 2.52
N HIS A 187 -23.46 8.89 1.38
CA HIS A 187 -22.38 9.87 1.33
C HIS A 187 -22.84 11.24 1.83
N GLU A 188 -24.01 11.70 1.37
CA GLU A 188 -24.58 12.98 1.78
C GLU A 188 -24.99 12.98 3.26
N LEU A 189 -25.56 11.87 3.78
CA LEU A 189 -25.89 11.69 5.19
C LEU A 189 -24.67 11.75 6.13
N ARG A 190 -23.47 11.54 5.58
CA ARG A 190 -22.18 11.65 6.29
C ARG A 190 -21.49 13.00 6.07
N SER A 191 -22.05 13.87 5.24
CA SER A 191 -21.51 15.20 5.02
C SER A 191 -21.61 16.05 6.29
N GLU A 192 -20.69 16.98 6.48
CA GLU A 192 -20.74 17.95 7.59
C GLU A 192 -22.06 18.74 7.60
N PHE A 193 -22.60 19.02 6.41
CA PHE A 193 -23.89 19.68 6.26
C PHE A 193 -25.02 18.91 6.96
N VAL A 194 -25.08 17.59 6.79
CA VAL A 194 -26.13 16.77 7.43
C VAL A 194 -25.81 16.49 8.89
N LEU A 195 -24.56 16.15 9.21
CA LEU A 195 -24.15 15.84 10.58
C LEU A 195 -24.35 17.04 11.53
N SER A 196 -24.02 18.25 11.10
CA SER A 196 -24.24 19.47 11.89
C SER A 196 -25.71 19.75 12.18
N GLN A 197 -26.64 19.37 11.28
CA GLN A 197 -28.08 19.46 11.54
C GLN A 197 -28.51 18.51 12.65
N PHE A 198 -27.97 17.29 12.69
CA PHE A 198 -28.24 16.34 13.77
C PHE A 198 -27.59 16.75 15.10
N ASP A 199 -26.40 17.34 15.08
CA ASP A 199 -25.68 17.76 16.29
C ASP A 199 -26.36 18.92 17.01
N LYS A 200 -27.05 19.79 16.27
CA LYS A 200 -27.81 20.91 16.82
C LYS A 200 -29.11 20.49 17.52
N VAL A 201 -29.53 19.23 17.40
CA VAL A 201 -30.72 18.76 18.09
C VAL A 201 -30.46 18.67 19.60
N GLU A 202 -31.17 19.50 20.36
CA GLU A 202 -31.16 19.47 21.82
C GLU A 202 -31.87 18.22 22.33
N THR A 203 -31.25 17.56 23.29
CA THR A 203 -31.74 16.30 23.88
C THR A 203 -31.49 16.38 25.38
N SER A 204 -32.56 16.35 26.16
CA SER A 204 -32.55 16.56 27.62
C SER A 204 -32.06 15.36 28.45
N SER A 205 -31.40 14.38 27.82
CA SER A 205 -31.01 13.10 28.45
C SER A 205 -29.50 12.87 28.43
N THR A 206 -28.96 12.23 29.47
CA THR A 206 -27.54 11.87 29.62
C THR A 206 -26.99 10.98 28.49
N ILE A 207 -27.86 10.19 27.81
CA ILE A 207 -27.55 9.52 26.54
C ILE A 207 -28.59 9.97 25.50
N PRO A 208 -28.30 10.99 24.69
CA PRO A 208 -29.26 11.57 23.76
C PRO A 208 -29.61 10.61 22.60
N SER A 209 -30.89 10.20 22.56
CA SER A 209 -31.46 9.42 21.46
C SER A 209 -32.39 10.29 20.61
N PHE A 210 -32.23 10.21 19.29
CA PHE A 210 -33.10 10.89 18.33
C PHE A 210 -34.51 10.29 18.31
N SER A 211 -35.52 11.15 18.43
CA SER A 211 -36.92 10.79 18.16
C SER A 211 -37.14 10.63 16.65
N ASN A 212 -38.15 9.85 16.25
CA ASN A 212 -38.44 9.65 14.82
C ASN A 212 -38.86 10.95 14.11
N ARG A 213 -39.37 11.95 14.84
CA ARG A 213 -39.81 13.24 14.27
C ARG A 213 -38.64 14.09 13.77
N ILE A 214 -37.43 13.88 14.31
CA ILE A 214 -36.24 14.64 13.93
C ILE A 214 -35.88 14.41 12.46
N PHE A 215 -36.04 13.18 11.95
CA PHE A 215 -35.73 12.86 10.56
C PHE A 215 -36.59 13.64 9.55
N SER A 216 -37.75 14.18 9.94
CA SER A 216 -38.56 15.04 9.07
C SER A 216 -37.97 16.45 8.90
N ASN A 217 -37.13 16.89 9.85
CA ASN A 217 -36.55 18.23 9.89
C ASN A 217 -35.11 18.29 9.34
N ILE A 218 -34.54 17.15 8.93
CA ILE A 218 -33.22 17.08 8.30
C ILE A 218 -33.37 17.29 6.80
N TYR A 219 -32.48 18.07 6.20
CA TYR A 219 -32.44 18.33 4.77
C TYR A 219 -31.19 17.74 4.13
N LEU A 220 -31.35 17.27 2.89
CA LEU A 220 -30.31 16.76 2.02
C LEU A 220 -30.15 17.65 0.80
N ARG A 221 -28.92 17.78 0.30
CA ARG A 221 -28.65 18.34 -1.03
C ARG A 221 -28.79 17.20 -2.04
N ILE A 222 -29.69 17.35 -3.00
CA ILE A 222 -30.00 16.29 -3.97
C ILE A 222 -29.85 16.83 -5.41
N PRO A 223 -28.80 16.42 -6.13
CA PRO A 223 -28.66 16.68 -7.56
C PRO A 223 -29.50 15.70 -8.40
N PRO A 224 -29.59 15.89 -9.74
CA PRO A 224 -30.18 14.93 -10.65
C PRO A 224 -29.58 13.52 -10.49
N TYR A 225 -30.37 12.48 -10.73
CA TYR A 225 -29.97 11.09 -10.46
C TYR A 225 -28.67 10.66 -11.15
N ASP A 226 -28.45 11.06 -12.41
CA ASP A 226 -27.21 10.73 -13.12
C ASP A 226 -25.99 11.40 -12.47
N ARG A 227 -26.15 12.66 -12.05
CA ARG A 227 -25.12 13.43 -11.35
C ARG A 227 -24.78 12.85 -9.97
N GLN A 228 -25.76 12.24 -9.28
CA GLN A 228 -25.51 11.55 -8.01
C GLN A 228 -24.45 10.44 -8.18
N LYS A 229 -24.51 9.67 -9.27
CA LYS A 229 -23.55 8.59 -9.55
C LYS A 229 -22.16 9.13 -9.88
N GLU A 230 -22.08 10.22 -10.63
CA GLU A 230 -20.81 10.89 -10.94
C GLU A 230 -20.12 11.38 -9.67
N ILE A 231 -20.85 12.08 -8.80
CA ILE A 231 -20.30 12.58 -7.52
C ILE A 231 -19.75 11.44 -6.66
N VAL A 232 -20.47 10.30 -6.61
CA VAL A 232 -20.00 9.10 -5.91
C VAL A 232 -18.71 8.56 -6.52
N ALA A 233 -18.62 8.49 -7.85
CA ALA A 233 -17.42 8.02 -8.54
C ALA A 233 -16.22 8.93 -8.30
N ASP A 234 -16.42 10.25 -8.39
CA ASP A 234 -15.38 11.27 -8.15
C ASP A 234 -14.85 11.20 -6.71
N ASN A 235 -15.76 11.11 -5.73
CA ASN A 235 -15.40 10.97 -4.32
C ASN A 235 -14.56 9.70 -4.07
N LEU A 236 -14.95 8.57 -4.67
CA LEU A 236 -14.19 7.33 -4.54
C LEU A 236 -12.80 7.41 -5.18
N GLN A 237 -12.69 8.07 -6.34
CA GLN A 237 -11.39 8.30 -6.98
C GLN A 237 -10.49 9.19 -6.12
N GLN A 238 -11.04 10.24 -5.52
CA GLN A 238 -10.28 11.12 -4.64
C GLN A 238 -9.78 10.37 -3.39
N ILE A 239 -10.66 9.62 -2.71
CA ILE A 239 -10.28 8.80 -1.56
C ILE A 239 -9.20 7.78 -1.94
N ALA A 240 -9.31 7.14 -3.11
CA ALA A 240 -8.30 6.21 -3.60
C ALA A 240 -6.95 6.90 -3.84
N LYS A 241 -6.93 8.07 -4.48
CA LYS A 241 -5.71 8.87 -4.68
C LYS A 241 -5.06 9.26 -3.36
N GLU A 242 -5.84 9.71 -2.38
CA GLU A 242 -5.35 10.07 -1.05
C GLU A 242 -4.75 8.86 -0.33
N LYS A 243 -5.41 7.70 -0.38
CA LYS A 243 -4.90 6.46 0.21
C LYS A 243 -3.62 5.96 -0.44
N ILE A 244 -3.49 6.10 -1.76
CA ILE A 244 -2.24 5.77 -2.48
C ILE A 244 -1.11 6.72 -2.05
N LYS A 245 -1.40 8.02 -1.91
CA LYS A 245 -0.41 9.01 -1.45
C LYS A 245 0.02 8.76 0.00
N GLU A 246 -0.91 8.43 0.88
CA GLU A 246 -0.64 8.06 2.28
C GLU A 246 0.24 6.80 2.36
N ALA A 247 -0.09 5.77 1.58
CA ALA A 247 0.70 4.53 1.51
C ALA A 247 2.11 4.76 0.95
N ALA A 248 2.25 5.64 -0.05
CA ALA A 248 3.55 6.04 -0.58
C ALA A 248 4.38 6.77 0.49
N GLY A 249 3.80 7.73 1.21
CA GLY A 249 4.49 8.44 2.29
C GLY A 249 4.93 7.52 3.43
N LEU A 250 4.07 6.58 3.85
CA LEU A 250 4.42 5.55 4.85
C LEU A 250 5.56 4.65 4.37
N SER A 251 5.59 4.29 3.08
CA SER A 251 6.68 3.53 2.49
C SER A 251 8.00 4.33 2.51
N ASP A 252 7.94 5.63 2.21
CA ASP A 252 9.11 6.50 2.24
C ASP A 252 9.65 6.67 3.67
N ASP A 253 8.76 6.85 4.65
CA ASP A 253 9.14 6.93 6.07
C ASP A 253 9.79 5.63 6.56
N LEU A 254 9.24 4.47 6.16
CA LEU A 254 9.83 3.16 6.47
C LEU A 254 11.20 2.98 5.82
N GLN A 255 11.36 3.40 4.57
CA GLN A 255 12.66 3.36 3.88
C GLN A 255 13.68 4.28 4.56
N TYR A 256 13.25 5.46 5.02
CA TYR A 256 14.11 6.38 5.77
C TYR A 256 14.58 5.77 7.09
N ILE A 257 13.67 5.19 7.88
CA ILE A 257 13.99 4.51 9.14
C ILE A 257 14.91 3.31 8.89
N GLU A 258 14.63 2.48 7.89
CA GLU A 258 15.47 1.34 7.53
C GLU A 258 16.89 1.78 7.14
N LYS A 259 17.00 2.86 6.35
CA LYS A 259 18.28 3.48 5.98
C LYS A 259 19.07 3.98 7.19
N GLU A 260 18.43 4.71 8.10
CA GLU A 260 19.08 5.29 9.28
C GLU A 260 19.59 4.18 10.23
N VAL A 261 18.73 3.20 10.53
CA VAL A 261 19.07 2.06 11.39
C VAL A 261 20.19 1.21 10.77
N PHE A 262 20.11 0.93 9.46
CA PHE A 262 21.12 0.12 8.78
C PHE A 262 22.46 0.85 8.65
N SER A 263 22.45 2.16 8.40
CA SER A 263 23.66 2.98 8.36
C SER A 263 24.37 2.97 9.71
N SER A 264 23.64 3.22 10.81
CA SER A 264 24.19 3.18 12.16
C SER A 264 24.74 1.80 12.50
N PHE A 265 23.98 0.74 12.24
CA PHE A 265 24.40 -0.64 12.49
C PHE A 265 25.71 -0.95 11.78
N ALA A 266 25.81 -0.60 10.49
CA ALA A 266 26.94 -1.00 9.70
C ALA A 266 28.20 -0.15 9.93
N HIS A 267 28.05 1.10 10.33
CA HIS A 267 29.18 1.88 10.83
C HIS A 267 29.78 1.24 12.09
N ASP A 268 28.94 0.84 13.04
CA ASP A 268 29.40 0.21 14.29
C ASP A 268 29.98 -1.18 14.03
N PHE A 269 29.35 -1.97 13.16
CA PHE A 269 29.84 -3.28 12.77
C PHE A 269 31.12 -3.18 11.93
N GLY A 270 31.23 -2.20 11.03
CA GLY A 270 32.42 -1.92 10.23
C GLY A 270 33.63 -1.58 11.10
N LYS A 271 33.45 -0.80 12.17
CA LYS A 271 34.51 -0.55 13.17
C LYS A 271 34.97 -1.82 13.86
N ILE A 272 34.03 -2.70 14.25
CA ILE A 272 34.38 -4.00 14.84
C ILE A 272 35.18 -4.82 13.83
N LEU A 273 34.78 -4.84 12.56
CA LEU A 273 35.50 -5.60 11.54
C LEU A 273 36.92 -5.06 11.33
N LEU A 274 37.11 -3.75 11.22
CA LEU A 274 38.44 -3.14 11.08
C LEU A 274 39.37 -3.53 12.24
N ASN A 275 38.86 -3.56 13.46
CA ASN A 275 39.62 -3.98 14.65
C ASN A 275 40.00 -5.48 14.61
N VAL A 276 39.12 -6.33 14.09
CA VAL A 276 39.45 -7.76 13.93
C VAL A 276 40.46 -7.96 12.80
N SER A 277 40.32 -7.25 11.68
CA SER A 277 41.27 -7.29 10.57
C SER A 277 42.68 -6.89 11.01
N SER A 278 42.81 -5.81 11.79
CA SER A 278 44.12 -5.37 12.28
C SER A 278 44.76 -6.38 13.22
N ASN A 279 43.96 -7.03 14.10
CA ASN A 279 44.46 -8.10 14.96
C ASN A 279 44.90 -9.33 14.16
N ILE A 280 44.16 -9.72 13.11
CA ILE A 280 44.56 -10.81 12.20
C ILE A 280 45.87 -10.45 11.50
N GLU A 281 46.04 -9.20 11.07
CA GLU A 281 47.27 -8.72 10.42
C GLU A 281 48.46 -8.78 11.38
N VAL A 282 48.29 -8.36 12.65
CA VAL A 282 49.31 -8.46 13.70
C VAL A 282 49.73 -9.91 13.92
N ILE A 283 48.78 -10.84 14.06
CA ILE A 283 49.06 -12.27 14.22
C ILE A 283 49.77 -12.83 12.98
N THR A 284 49.29 -12.47 11.80
CA THR A 284 49.87 -12.90 10.52
C THR A 284 51.32 -12.45 10.40
N ASN A 285 51.62 -11.19 10.75
CA ASN A 285 52.96 -10.64 10.67
C ASN A 285 53.89 -11.26 11.73
N TYR A 286 53.38 -11.51 12.95
CA TYR A 286 54.13 -12.22 13.98
C TYR A 286 54.52 -13.64 13.54
N LEU A 287 53.59 -14.40 12.95
CA LEU A 287 53.85 -15.75 12.46
C LEU A 287 54.83 -15.76 11.27
N LYS A 288 54.74 -14.78 10.35
CA LYS A 288 55.71 -14.60 9.27
C LYS A 288 57.12 -14.30 9.79
N GLU A 289 57.23 -13.50 10.85
CA GLU A 289 58.52 -13.21 11.51
C GLU A 289 59.12 -14.47 12.16
N LEU A 290 58.29 -15.31 12.79
CA LEU A 290 58.74 -16.59 13.36
C LEU A 290 59.21 -17.56 12.27
N ASP A 291 58.52 -17.62 11.13
CA ASP A 291 58.92 -18.40 9.96
C ASP A 291 60.25 -17.91 9.36
N TYR A 292 60.40 -16.58 9.20
CA TYR A 292 61.65 -15.97 8.74
C TYR A 292 62.84 -16.28 9.68
N ARG A 293 62.60 -16.32 11.00
CA ARG A 293 63.60 -16.67 12.01
C ARG A 293 63.84 -18.18 12.14
N GLY A 294 63.10 -19.01 11.40
CA GLY A 294 63.19 -20.47 11.44
C GLY A 294 62.67 -21.10 12.74
N VAL A 295 61.83 -20.40 13.50
CA VAL A 295 61.23 -20.92 14.75
C VAL A 295 60.05 -21.85 14.46
N ILE A 296 59.30 -21.56 13.39
CA ILE A 296 58.21 -22.39 12.84
C ILE A 296 58.38 -22.46 11.32
N SER A 297 57.62 -23.33 10.62
CA SER A 297 57.40 -23.15 9.19
C SER A 297 55.93 -22.87 8.87
N LEU A 298 55.64 -21.84 8.08
CA LEU A 298 54.28 -21.60 7.57
C LEU A 298 53.79 -22.71 6.63
N LYS A 299 54.69 -23.57 6.16
CA LYS A 299 54.38 -24.77 5.37
C LYS A 299 54.00 -25.96 6.24
N ASP A 300 54.19 -25.87 7.55
CA ASP A 300 53.78 -26.92 8.47
C ASP A 300 52.26 -27.10 8.43
N SER A 301 51.82 -28.35 8.61
CA SER A 301 50.40 -28.69 8.70
C SER A 301 49.75 -27.95 9.87
N ALA A 302 48.59 -27.34 9.64
CA ALA A 302 47.78 -26.73 10.69
C ALA A 302 47.03 -27.75 11.56
N LEU A 303 47.06 -29.04 11.20
CA LEU A 303 46.41 -30.14 11.91
C LEU A 303 47.45 -31.00 12.66
N PHE A 304 47.18 -31.27 13.93
CA PHE A 304 47.92 -32.20 14.78
C PHE A 304 47.39 -33.64 14.61
N GLU A 305 47.44 -34.21 13.41
CA GLU A 305 47.06 -35.62 13.18
C GLU A 305 48.11 -36.38 12.34
N GLU A 306 48.27 -37.67 12.62
CA GLU A 306 49.34 -38.58 12.11
C GLU A 306 49.41 -38.72 10.58
N ASN A 307 48.46 -38.18 9.81
CA ASN A 307 48.42 -38.26 8.34
C ASN A 307 48.51 -36.87 7.67
N ALA A 308 49.58 -36.13 7.97
CA ALA A 308 49.81 -34.75 7.54
C ALA A 308 50.06 -34.53 6.03
N GLU A 309 50.10 -35.58 5.19
CA GLU A 309 50.37 -35.45 3.75
C GLU A 309 49.24 -34.77 2.94
N LYS A 310 48.06 -34.52 3.55
CA LYS A 310 46.93 -33.80 2.94
C LYS A 310 46.38 -32.64 3.78
N GLY A 311 47.09 -32.25 4.84
CA GLY A 311 46.66 -31.15 5.71
C GLY A 311 46.88 -29.78 5.08
N GLU A 312 45.96 -28.85 5.32
CA GLU A 312 46.16 -27.43 4.96
C GLU A 312 47.30 -26.84 5.79
N SER A 313 48.17 -26.06 5.15
CA SER A 313 49.30 -25.42 5.83
C SER A 313 48.85 -24.22 6.67
N ILE A 314 49.63 -23.88 7.72
CA ILE A 314 49.39 -22.67 8.53
C ILE A 314 49.27 -21.42 7.65
N GLY A 315 50.12 -21.30 6.64
CA GLY A 315 50.08 -20.19 5.68
C GLY A 315 48.81 -20.14 4.82
N GLU A 316 48.26 -21.28 4.43
CA GLU A 316 46.99 -21.37 3.69
C GLU A 316 45.79 -21.00 4.58
N VAL A 317 45.78 -21.47 5.84
CA VAL A 317 44.75 -21.10 6.82
C VAL A 317 44.73 -19.58 7.04
N LEU A 318 45.91 -18.94 7.20
CA LEU A 318 46.02 -17.49 7.36
C LEU A 318 45.55 -16.72 6.12
N LYS A 319 45.93 -17.18 4.92
CA LYS A 319 45.45 -16.59 3.65
C LYS A 319 43.93 -16.67 3.56
N ARG A 320 43.34 -17.83 3.84
CA ARG A 320 41.89 -18.03 3.81
C ARG A 320 41.17 -17.18 4.86
N LEU A 321 41.71 -17.05 6.06
CA LEU A 321 41.17 -16.17 7.10
C LEU A 321 41.12 -14.72 6.61
N ASN A 322 42.23 -14.20 6.07
CA ASN A 322 42.26 -12.84 5.51
C ASN A 322 41.27 -12.69 4.34
N SER A 323 41.25 -13.62 3.39
CA SER A 323 40.32 -13.56 2.26
C SER A 323 38.85 -13.60 2.68
N ASN A 324 38.49 -14.44 3.66
CA ASN A 324 37.13 -14.51 4.20
C ASN A 324 36.77 -13.21 4.94
N PHE A 325 37.73 -12.61 5.63
CA PHE A 325 37.52 -11.37 6.35
C PHE A 325 37.30 -10.18 5.40
N SER A 326 38.16 -10.04 4.39
CA SER A 326 38.01 -9.04 3.33
C SER A 326 36.67 -9.21 2.59
N ALA A 327 36.31 -10.45 2.22
CA ALA A 327 35.02 -10.72 1.58
C ALA A 327 33.82 -10.35 2.47
N THR A 328 33.94 -10.50 3.79
CA THR A 328 32.90 -10.11 4.75
C THR A 328 32.77 -8.59 4.83
N GLN A 329 33.90 -7.87 4.80
CA GLN A 329 33.93 -6.41 4.80
C GLN A 329 33.36 -5.85 3.49
N ASP A 330 33.78 -6.37 2.34
CA ASP A 330 33.26 -6.00 1.02
C ASP A 330 31.75 -6.25 0.92
N PHE A 331 31.29 -7.39 1.46
CA PHE A 331 29.87 -7.69 1.55
C PHE A 331 29.13 -6.65 2.39
N LEU A 332 29.61 -6.34 3.60
CA LEU A 332 29.00 -5.34 4.47
C LEU A 332 28.94 -3.97 3.79
N GLU A 333 30.04 -3.50 3.21
CA GLU A 333 30.10 -2.21 2.49
C GLU A 333 29.13 -2.18 1.29
N SER A 334 28.96 -3.31 0.59
CA SER A 334 27.99 -3.44 -0.49
C SER A 334 26.54 -3.39 -0.01
N GLU A 335 26.25 -3.97 1.17
CA GLU A 335 24.94 -3.92 1.80
C GLU A 335 24.64 -2.50 2.32
N VAL A 336 25.61 -1.83 2.93
CA VAL A 336 25.46 -0.42 3.36
C VAL A 336 25.17 0.48 2.19
N SER A 337 25.97 0.38 1.14
CA SER A 337 25.78 1.16 -0.08
C SER A 337 24.41 0.92 -0.72
N PHE A 338 23.81 -0.26 -0.48
CA PHE A 338 22.45 -0.56 -0.91
C PHE A 338 21.39 0.18 -0.09
N TYR A 339 21.51 0.20 1.24
CA TYR A 339 20.50 0.83 2.12
C TYR A 339 20.67 2.34 2.27
N THR A 340 21.90 2.87 2.21
CA THR A 340 22.16 4.30 2.42
C THR A 340 22.06 5.11 1.14
N GLY A 341 22.12 4.49 -0.04
CA GLY A 341 22.16 5.20 -1.31
C GLY A 341 23.40 6.09 -1.48
N GLU A 342 24.38 6.03 -0.57
CA GLU A 342 25.56 6.92 -0.57
C GLU A 342 26.58 6.55 -1.66
N LYS A 343 26.41 5.39 -2.29
CA LYS A 343 26.91 5.14 -3.63
C LYS A 343 25.72 4.84 -4.52
N ASP A 344 25.11 5.90 -5.05
CA ASP A 344 24.68 5.85 -6.43
C ASP A 344 25.90 5.51 -7.27
N LEU A 345 26.18 4.21 -7.38
CA LEU A 345 26.90 3.73 -8.54
C LEU A 345 25.93 4.00 -9.71
N GLU A 346 26.13 5.17 -10.30
CA GLU A 346 25.31 5.81 -11.31
C GLU A 346 24.74 4.78 -12.31
N VAL A 347 23.41 4.62 -12.31
CA VAL A 347 22.72 3.81 -13.30
C VAL A 347 22.85 4.53 -14.64
N LYS A 348 23.65 3.96 -15.55
CA LYS A 348 23.93 4.56 -16.86
C LYS A 348 23.18 3.82 -17.95
N GLN A 349 22.77 4.55 -18.98
CA GLN A 349 22.37 3.92 -20.22
C GLN A 349 23.62 3.28 -20.85
N VAL A 350 23.59 1.96 -20.99
CA VAL A 350 24.69 1.18 -21.57
C VAL A 350 24.14 0.27 -22.65
N ASN A 351 25.04 -0.16 -23.53
CA ASN A 351 24.77 -1.27 -24.42
C ASN A 351 24.94 -2.60 -23.67
N LEU A 352 23.86 -3.38 -23.54
CA LEU A 352 23.88 -4.65 -22.81
C LEU A 352 24.85 -5.65 -23.44
N LEU A 353 24.91 -5.72 -24.78
CA LEU A 353 25.78 -6.66 -25.48
C LEU A 353 27.25 -6.40 -25.14
N GLU A 354 27.68 -5.12 -25.14
CA GLU A 354 29.05 -4.76 -24.76
C GLU A 354 29.38 -5.14 -23.31
N VAL A 355 28.44 -4.90 -22.40
CA VAL A 355 28.63 -5.20 -20.98
C VAL A 355 28.73 -6.71 -20.76
N ILE A 356 27.81 -7.48 -21.34
CA ILE A 356 27.82 -8.94 -21.22
C ILE A 356 29.09 -9.52 -21.86
N TYR A 357 29.52 -9.00 -23.01
CA TYR A 357 30.75 -9.46 -23.64
C TYR A 357 32.00 -9.18 -22.79
N LYS A 358 32.08 -7.98 -22.18
CA LYS A 358 33.14 -7.66 -21.19
C LYS A 358 33.09 -8.59 -19.98
N TRP A 359 31.91 -9.02 -19.55
CA TRP A 359 31.74 -10.01 -18.50
C TRP A 359 32.23 -11.40 -18.93
N ILE A 360 31.83 -11.89 -20.11
CA ILE A 360 32.24 -13.20 -20.64
C ILE A 360 33.77 -13.32 -20.71
N LYS A 361 34.46 -12.28 -21.18
CA LYS A 361 35.94 -12.25 -21.25
C LYS A 361 36.65 -12.44 -19.92
N ARG A 362 35.97 -12.23 -18.79
CA ARG A 362 36.51 -12.40 -17.43
C ARG A 362 36.31 -13.81 -16.88
N GLN A 363 35.50 -14.64 -17.54
CA GLN A 363 35.10 -15.95 -17.03
C GLN A 363 36.07 -17.03 -17.52
N SER A 364 36.53 -17.90 -16.59
CA SER A 364 37.26 -19.12 -16.93
C SER A 364 36.27 -20.22 -17.32
N GLN A 365 36.21 -20.56 -18.62
CA GLN A 365 35.30 -21.54 -19.20
C GLN A 365 35.86 -22.98 -19.12
N ASN A 366 36.16 -23.44 -17.90
CA ASN A 366 36.64 -24.79 -17.66
C ASN A 366 35.44 -25.72 -17.38
N GLY A 367 35.13 -26.63 -18.32
CA GLY A 367 34.05 -27.62 -18.18
C GLY A 367 32.63 -27.12 -18.53
N TYR A 368 32.51 -25.91 -19.08
CA TYR A 368 31.25 -25.36 -19.60
C TYR A 368 31.54 -24.30 -20.66
N SER A 369 30.54 -23.94 -21.46
CA SER A 369 30.60 -22.87 -22.45
C SER A 369 29.58 -21.77 -22.14
N ILE A 370 29.94 -20.52 -22.45
CA ILE A 370 29.01 -19.38 -22.39
C ILE A 370 28.66 -18.98 -23.82
N LEU A 371 27.37 -19.05 -24.15
CA LEU A 371 26.85 -18.68 -25.46
C LEU A 371 26.03 -17.40 -25.36
N ILE A 372 26.25 -16.48 -26.30
CA ILE A 372 25.47 -15.26 -26.43
C ILE A 372 24.78 -15.21 -27.78
N GLY A 373 23.55 -14.72 -27.82
CA GLY A 373 22.76 -14.64 -29.05
C GLY A 373 21.73 -13.54 -29.03
N ASP A 374 21.12 -13.34 -30.19
CA ASP A 374 19.87 -12.62 -30.38
C ASP A 374 18.78 -13.65 -30.67
N SER A 375 17.52 -13.31 -30.38
CA SER A 375 16.23 -13.96 -30.68
C SER A 375 16.17 -14.90 -31.90
N PHE A 376 17.09 -14.80 -32.87
CA PHE A 376 17.12 -15.60 -34.10
C PHE A 376 18.44 -16.35 -34.41
N THR A 377 19.57 -16.11 -33.73
CA THR A 377 20.83 -16.86 -33.99
C THR A 377 21.86 -16.76 -32.86
N PRO A 378 22.63 -17.84 -32.55
CA PRO A 378 23.86 -17.75 -31.75
C PRO A 378 24.89 -16.84 -32.46
N LEU A 379 25.47 -15.89 -31.73
CA LEU A 379 26.49 -14.99 -32.27
C LEU A 379 27.87 -15.68 -32.18
N GLY A 380 28.51 -15.90 -33.33
CA GLY A 380 29.92 -16.27 -33.39
C GLY A 380 30.83 -15.03 -33.24
N GLU A 381 32.11 -15.24 -32.91
CA GLU A 381 33.09 -14.17 -32.63
C GLU A 381 33.22 -13.13 -33.76
N ASN A 382 32.92 -13.51 -35.00
CA ASN A 382 33.09 -12.67 -36.20
C ASN A 382 31.86 -11.83 -36.62
N LYS A 383 30.79 -11.75 -35.82
CA LYS A 383 29.59 -10.92 -36.12
C LYS A 383 29.34 -9.79 -35.11
N PHE A 384 30.34 -9.49 -34.28
CA PHE A 384 30.18 -8.59 -33.14
C PHE A 384 30.01 -7.11 -33.53
N GLU A 385 30.69 -6.65 -34.58
CA GLU A 385 30.75 -5.22 -34.95
C GLU A 385 29.46 -4.68 -35.61
N ASP A 386 28.70 -5.52 -36.32
CA ASP A 386 27.45 -5.11 -36.99
C ASP A 386 26.23 -5.04 -36.05
N PHE A 387 26.33 -5.58 -34.83
CA PHE A 387 25.21 -5.76 -33.88
C PHE A 387 25.25 -4.85 -32.64
N ILE A 388 26.26 -3.99 -32.52
CA ILE A 388 26.49 -3.15 -31.32
C ILE A 388 25.35 -2.13 -31.12
N ALA A 389 24.50 -1.82 -32.10
CA ALA A 389 23.59 -0.67 -32.00
C ALA A 389 22.19 -0.92 -31.37
N GLN A 390 21.85 -2.13 -30.89
CA GLN A 390 20.42 -2.50 -30.75
C GLN A 390 19.92 -2.83 -29.33
N TYR A 391 20.74 -2.82 -28.28
CA TYR A 391 20.33 -3.31 -26.94
C TYR A 391 20.69 -2.35 -25.81
N PHE A 392 19.95 -1.26 -25.66
CA PHE A 392 20.19 -0.28 -24.60
C PHE A 392 19.34 -0.57 -23.35
N ALA A 393 19.95 -0.37 -22.17
CA ALA A 393 19.27 -0.38 -20.89
C ALA A 393 19.96 0.55 -19.89
N LYS A 394 19.19 1.14 -18.98
CA LYS A 394 19.71 1.86 -17.81
C LYS A 394 20.08 0.85 -16.73
N VAL A 395 21.37 0.61 -16.53
CA VAL A 395 21.86 -0.38 -15.56
C VAL A 395 23.05 0.15 -14.77
N ASN A 396 23.25 -0.46 -13.60
CA ASN A 396 24.53 -0.45 -12.93
C ASN A 396 25.37 -1.66 -13.39
N THR A 397 26.51 -1.41 -14.03
CA THR A 397 27.34 -2.49 -14.61
C THR A 397 27.84 -3.50 -13.56
N ASN A 398 28.22 -3.04 -12.36
CA ASN A 398 28.73 -3.93 -11.31
C ASN A 398 27.63 -4.81 -10.71
N ASP A 399 26.44 -4.26 -10.55
CA ASP A 399 25.26 -5.03 -10.13
C ASP A 399 24.86 -6.04 -11.20
N LEU A 400 24.92 -5.67 -12.48
CA LEU A 400 24.67 -6.61 -13.58
C LEU A 400 25.70 -7.75 -13.62
N TYR A 401 27.00 -7.46 -13.44
CA TYR A 401 28.02 -8.50 -13.30
C TYR A 401 27.73 -9.42 -12.12
N SER A 402 27.38 -8.84 -10.97
CA SER A 402 27.03 -9.63 -9.77
C SER A 402 25.82 -10.53 -10.02
N VAL A 403 24.82 -10.05 -10.75
CA VAL A 403 23.65 -10.86 -11.15
C VAL A 403 24.09 -12.05 -12.01
N LEU A 404 24.88 -11.80 -13.05
CA LEU A 404 25.37 -12.84 -13.96
C LEU A 404 26.28 -13.84 -13.24
N ASP A 405 27.16 -13.38 -12.37
CA ASP A 405 28.05 -14.24 -11.57
C ASP A 405 27.26 -15.14 -10.61
N ASN A 406 26.22 -14.61 -9.94
CA ASN A 406 25.37 -15.42 -9.06
C ASN A 406 24.60 -16.50 -9.84
N LEU A 407 24.03 -16.15 -11.00
CA LEU A 407 23.31 -17.11 -11.83
C LEU A 407 24.25 -18.19 -12.40
N LEU A 408 25.44 -17.80 -12.86
CA LEU A 408 26.46 -18.73 -13.35
C LEU A 408 27.00 -19.64 -12.23
N THR A 409 27.24 -19.09 -11.04
CA THR A 409 27.71 -19.88 -9.88
C THR A 409 26.68 -20.92 -9.49
N ASN A 410 25.39 -20.56 -9.44
CA ASN A 410 24.33 -21.54 -9.20
C ASN A 410 24.31 -22.64 -10.28
N ALA A 411 24.51 -22.29 -11.55
CA ALA A 411 24.60 -23.28 -12.63
C ALA A 411 25.80 -24.22 -12.44
N LYS A 412 26.98 -23.70 -12.07
CA LYS A 412 28.18 -24.50 -11.78
C LYS A 412 27.99 -25.43 -10.58
N GLU A 413 27.51 -24.89 -9.47
CA GLU A 413 27.42 -25.60 -8.20
C GLU A 413 26.25 -26.58 -8.14
N HIS A 414 25.18 -26.36 -8.90
CA HIS A 414 23.96 -27.18 -8.80
C HIS A 414 23.55 -27.80 -10.14
N GLY A 415 23.73 -27.09 -11.27
CA GLY A 415 23.32 -27.56 -12.59
C GLY A 415 24.32 -28.47 -13.28
N PHE A 416 25.62 -28.21 -13.16
CA PHE A 416 26.69 -28.80 -13.99
C PHE A 416 27.44 -29.98 -13.35
N LYS A 417 26.97 -30.49 -12.19
CA LYS A 417 27.69 -31.49 -11.37
C LYS A 417 27.93 -32.87 -12.01
N ASP A 418 27.26 -33.23 -13.11
CA ASP A 418 27.28 -34.59 -13.68
C ASP A 418 27.32 -34.66 -15.23
N LYS A 419 27.79 -33.61 -15.91
CA LYS A 419 27.87 -33.59 -17.37
C LYS A 419 29.32 -33.38 -17.85
N ASP A 420 29.81 -34.31 -18.65
CA ASP A 420 31.08 -34.18 -19.37
C ASP A 420 30.95 -33.08 -20.44
N ASN A 421 31.62 -31.94 -20.23
CA ASN A 421 31.96 -30.86 -21.17
C ASN A 421 30.87 -30.20 -22.05
N ASP A 422 29.62 -30.66 -22.07
CA ASP A 422 28.53 -30.06 -22.87
C ASP A 422 27.60 -29.15 -22.03
N CYS A 423 28.10 -28.65 -20.90
CA CYS A 423 27.39 -27.66 -20.10
C CYS A 423 27.39 -26.30 -20.82
N GLN A 424 26.21 -25.72 -20.97
CA GLN A 424 25.98 -24.45 -21.66
C GLN A 424 25.25 -23.48 -20.74
N PHE A 425 25.79 -22.27 -20.64
CA PHE A 425 25.13 -21.11 -20.05
C PHE A 425 24.84 -20.13 -21.18
N VAL A 426 23.55 -19.89 -21.46
CA VAL A 426 23.11 -19.10 -22.61
C VAL A 426 22.53 -17.77 -22.18
N ILE A 427 22.83 -16.72 -22.94
CA ILE A 427 22.27 -15.38 -22.77
C ILE A 427 21.76 -14.90 -24.14
N PHE A 428 20.44 -14.71 -24.26
CA PHE A 428 19.80 -14.17 -25.45
C PHE A 428 19.24 -12.78 -25.18
N LEU A 429 19.52 -11.83 -26.07
CA LEU A 429 18.95 -10.49 -26.00
C LEU A 429 17.75 -10.40 -26.95
N GLN A 430 16.71 -9.68 -26.51
CA GLN A 430 15.52 -9.41 -27.32
C GLN A 430 15.14 -7.95 -27.16
N GLN A 431 14.84 -7.30 -28.29
CA GLN A 431 14.34 -5.94 -28.34
C GLN A 431 12.82 -5.96 -28.49
N GLY A 432 12.16 -5.05 -27.78
CA GLY A 432 10.77 -4.69 -27.99
C GLY A 432 10.63 -3.18 -28.10
N THR A 433 9.52 -2.73 -28.69
CA THR A 433 9.11 -1.33 -28.72
C THR A 433 7.85 -1.18 -27.88
N SER A 434 7.79 -0.11 -27.08
CA SER A 434 6.55 0.26 -26.40
C SER A 434 5.55 0.81 -27.42
N PRO A 435 4.26 0.43 -27.39
CA PRO A 435 3.25 0.99 -28.29
C PRO A 435 2.97 2.48 -28.06
N VAL A 436 3.40 3.04 -26.92
CA VAL A 436 2.92 4.34 -26.43
C VAL A 436 3.95 5.48 -26.64
N GLU A 437 5.24 5.20 -26.81
CA GLU A 437 6.28 6.22 -27.03
C GLU A 437 7.45 5.56 -27.77
N ASN A 438 8.36 6.33 -28.40
CA ASN A 438 9.61 5.86 -29.05
C ASN A 438 10.62 5.28 -28.03
N LEU A 439 10.14 4.41 -27.14
CA LEU A 439 10.88 3.79 -26.06
C LEU A 439 11.25 2.36 -26.45
N GLN A 440 12.54 2.09 -26.36
CA GLN A 440 13.08 0.74 -26.50
C GLN A 440 12.94 0.00 -25.17
N ILE A 441 12.44 -1.23 -25.24
CA ILE A 441 12.47 -2.18 -24.12
C ILE A 441 13.46 -3.29 -24.48
N SER A 442 14.47 -3.48 -23.64
CA SER A 442 15.41 -4.59 -23.80
C SER A 442 15.06 -5.71 -22.80
N LYS A 443 15.09 -6.95 -23.27
CA LYS A 443 14.97 -8.16 -22.45
C LYS A 443 16.23 -9.00 -22.57
N MET A 444 16.60 -9.66 -21.49
CA MET A 444 17.70 -10.63 -21.44
C MET A 444 17.17 -11.96 -20.93
N HIS A 445 17.32 -12.99 -21.74
CA HIS A 445 16.89 -14.35 -21.47
C HIS A 445 18.10 -15.21 -21.13
N ILE A 446 18.14 -15.74 -19.93
CA ILE A 446 19.27 -16.51 -19.40
C ILE A 446 18.82 -17.94 -19.21
N GLY A 447 19.60 -18.91 -19.66
CA GLY A 447 19.32 -20.33 -19.45
C GLY A 447 20.57 -21.14 -19.17
N ASN A 448 20.40 -22.28 -18.51
CA ASN A 448 21.42 -23.31 -18.49
C ASN A 448 20.84 -24.68 -18.82
N ASN A 449 21.63 -25.52 -19.49
CA ASN A 449 21.23 -26.87 -19.89
C ASN A 449 21.59 -27.95 -18.85
N GLY A 450 21.89 -27.55 -17.60
CA GLY A 450 22.24 -28.44 -16.51
C GLY A 450 21.04 -29.23 -15.97
N LYS A 451 21.15 -29.67 -14.72
CA LYS A 451 20.03 -30.28 -13.99
C LYS A 451 18.87 -29.29 -13.82
N PRO A 452 17.60 -29.73 -13.96
CA PRO A 452 16.44 -28.94 -13.57
C PRO A 452 16.47 -28.62 -12.07
N PHE A 453 15.62 -27.69 -11.64
CA PHE A 453 15.34 -27.54 -10.22
C PHE A 453 14.79 -28.85 -9.62
N PRO A 454 15.12 -29.16 -8.35
CA PRO A 454 14.51 -30.27 -7.61
C PRO A 454 12.99 -30.18 -7.55
N GLU A 455 12.29 -31.31 -7.42
CA GLU A 455 10.81 -31.34 -7.36
C GLU A 455 10.23 -30.53 -6.19
N ASP A 456 10.98 -30.41 -5.09
CA ASP A 456 10.62 -29.69 -3.87
C ASP A 456 11.15 -28.26 -3.80
N PHE A 457 11.76 -27.75 -4.88
CA PHE A 457 12.36 -26.42 -4.93
C PHE A 457 11.96 -25.68 -6.19
N SER A 458 11.11 -24.66 -6.07
CA SER A 458 10.68 -23.87 -7.23
C SER A 458 11.72 -22.79 -7.60
N CYS A 459 11.60 -22.24 -8.81
CA CYS A 459 12.43 -21.10 -9.18
C CYS A 459 12.10 -19.85 -8.33
N GLU A 460 10.84 -19.67 -7.92
CA GLU A 460 10.45 -18.57 -7.03
C GLU A 460 11.11 -18.71 -5.65
N ASP A 461 11.34 -19.95 -5.21
CA ASP A 461 12.04 -20.26 -3.96
C ASP A 461 13.50 -19.81 -4.00
N LEU A 462 14.16 -19.83 -5.17
CA LEU A 462 15.51 -19.29 -5.37
C LEU A 462 15.64 -17.83 -4.91
N PHE A 463 14.60 -17.04 -5.12
CA PHE A 463 14.61 -15.60 -4.85
C PHE A 463 14.15 -15.24 -3.43
N LYS A 464 13.81 -16.23 -2.59
CA LYS A 464 13.44 -16.02 -1.18
C LYS A 464 14.69 -16.00 -0.30
N ILE A 465 14.70 -15.08 0.68
CA ILE A 465 15.79 -14.99 1.65
C ILE A 465 15.81 -16.24 2.55
N HIS A 466 17.01 -16.78 2.81
CA HIS A 466 17.24 -17.98 3.65
C HIS A 466 16.59 -19.28 3.13
N HIS A 467 16.16 -19.30 1.88
CA HIS A 467 15.59 -20.48 1.26
C HIS A 467 16.68 -21.21 0.45
N LYS A 468 16.79 -22.53 0.61
CA LYS A 468 17.84 -23.34 -0.02
C LYS A 468 17.28 -24.65 -0.56
N GLY A 469 17.87 -25.15 -1.65
CA GLY A 469 17.57 -26.48 -2.16
C GLY A 469 18.14 -27.57 -1.23
N PRO A 470 17.61 -28.80 -1.32
CA PRO A 470 17.98 -29.92 -0.45
C PRO A 470 19.49 -30.22 -0.43
N ASP A 471 20.16 -30.08 -1.57
CA ASP A 471 21.60 -30.38 -1.73
C ASP A 471 22.51 -29.13 -1.65
N SER A 472 21.99 -27.99 -1.18
CA SER A 472 22.77 -26.75 -1.10
C SER A 472 23.50 -26.61 0.24
N THR A 473 24.82 -26.42 0.17
CA THR A 473 25.70 -26.06 1.29
C THR A 473 25.69 -24.54 1.57
N GLY A 474 25.06 -23.75 0.70
CA GLY A 474 24.98 -22.29 0.80
C GLY A 474 23.96 -21.79 1.83
N LYS A 475 24.00 -20.49 2.12
CA LYS A 475 23.12 -19.82 3.10
C LYS A 475 21.76 -19.36 2.54
N GLY A 476 21.43 -19.68 1.28
CA GLY A 476 20.17 -19.27 0.64
C GLY A 476 20.02 -17.75 0.44
N LYS A 477 21.13 -17.05 0.15
CA LYS A 477 21.16 -15.58 -0.05
C LYS A 477 21.42 -15.14 -1.49
N GLY A 478 22.01 -16.01 -2.33
CA GLY A 478 22.45 -15.65 -3.68
C GLY A 478 21.32 -15.22 -4.60
N GLY A 479 20.25 -16.02 -4.71
CA GLY A 479 19.10 -15.68 -5.54
C GLY A 479 18.34 -14.44 -5.03
N TYR A 480 18.14 -14.30 -3.72
CA TYR A 480 17.59 -13.05 -3.14
C TYR A 480 18.42 -11.82 -3.56
N SER A 481 19.77 -11.91 -3.54
CA SER A 481 20.65 -10.81 -3.99
C SER A 481 20.46 -10.48 -5.47
N VAL A 482 20.25 -11.49 -6.34
CA VAL A 482 19.95 -11.28 -7.76
C VAL A 482 18.68 -10.44 -7.95
N LYS A 483 17.57 -10.85 -7.34
CA LYS A 483 16.29 -10.12 -7.46
C LYS A 483 16.41 -8.70 -6.92
N ARG A 484 17.13 -8.53 -5.80
CA ARG A 484 17.35 -7.22 -5.17
C ARG A 484 18.14 -6.27 -6.07
N ARG A 485 19.22 -6.73 -6.70
CA ARG A 485 20.05 -5.92 -7.61
C ARG A 485 19.31 -5.53 -8.89
N LEU A 486 18.54 -6.45 -9.46
CA LEU A 486 17.70 -6.15 -10.63
C LEU A 486 16.65 -5.08 -10.31
N ASN A 487 15.97 -5.20 -9.17
CA ASN A 487 15.00 -4.20 -8.72
C ASN A 487 15.63 -2.81 -8.55
N LYS A 488 16.88 -2.71 -8.05
CA LYS A 488 17.61 -1.43 -7.93
C LYS A 488 17.79 -0.73 -9.29
N MET A 489 18.01 -1.50 -10.34
CA MET A 489 18.13 -0.98 -11.72
C MET A 489 16.75 -0.77 -12.37
N GLY A 490 15.66 -1.00 -11.65
CA GLY A 490 14.30 -0.96 -12.18
C GLY A 490 13.94 -2.15 -13.09
N ALA A 491 14.80 -3.17 -13.16
CA ALA A 491 14.56 -4.38 -13.93
C ALA A 491 13.75 -5.41 -13.12
N THR A 492 13.07 -6.30 -13.82
CA THR A 492 12.30 -7.41 -13.22
C THR A 492 12.82 -8.75 -13.73
N ILE A 493 12.65 -9.81 -12.95
CA ILE A 493 13.04 -11.18 -13.32
C ILE A 493 11.86 -12.13 -13.19
N LYS A 494 11.69 -13.03 -14.17
CA LYS A 494 10.73 -14.13 -14.16
C LYS A 494 11.44 -15.47 -14.33
N CYS A 495 10.80 -16.51 -13.84
CA CYS A 495 11.29 -17.89 -13.80
C CYS A 495 11.06 -18.71 -15.08
N ASN A 496 10.79 -18.04 -16.19
CA ASN A 496 10.55 -18.67 -17.47
C ASN A 496 10.94 -17.70 -18.58
N SER A 497 11.52 -18.22 -19.66
CA SER A 497 11.75 -17.48 -20.89
C SER A 497 10.76 -17.96 -21.95
N ASP A 498 10.23 -17.05 -22.75
CA ASP A 498 9.35 -17.34 -23.87
C ASP A 498 10.11 -17.77 -25.13
N ILE A 499 11.42 -17.54 -25.19
CA ILE A 499 12.26 -17.88 -26.35
C ILE A 499 13.20 -19.06 -26.12
N LEU A 500 13.48 -19.43 -24.86
CA LEU A 500 14.35 -20.56 -24.56
C LEU A 500 13.55 -21.88 -24.48
N PRO A 501 13.91 -22.92 -25.26
CA PRO A 501 13.23 -24.21 -25.20
C PRO A 501 13.48 -24.91 -23.85
N LYS A 502 12.40 -25.24 -23.12
CA LYS A 502 12.46 -25.82 -21.75
C LYS A 502 13.05 -27.23 -21.69
N ASP A 503 12.89 -27.99 -22.75
CA ASP A 503 13.51 -29.30 -22.95
C ASP A 503 15.04 -29.21 -23.06
N LYS A 504 15.56 -28.12 -23.63
CA LYS A 504 17.01 -27.89 -23.77
C LYS A 504 17.61 -27.14 -22.59
N TYR A 505 16.91 -26.14 -22.07
CA TYR A 505 17.33 -25.32 -20.95
C TYR A 505 16.28 -25.43 -19.83
N PRO A 506 16.40 -26.42 -18.93
CA PRO A 506 15.38 -26.65 -17.90
C PRO A 506 15.31 -25.55 -16.83
N VAL A 507 16.39 -24.76 -16.68
CA VAL A 507 16.44 -23.60 -15.78
C VAL A 507 16.59 -22.34 -16.62
N GLN A 508 15.62 -21.43 -16.51
CA GLN A 508 15.51 -20.25 -17.35
C GLN A 508 15.06 -19.01 -16.57
N PHE A 509 15.51 -17.85 -17.03
CA PHE A 509 15.14 -16.56 -16.49
C PHE A 509 14.89 -15.55 -17.61
N GLU A 510 13.82 -14.77 -17.50
CA GLU A 510 13.60 -13.56 -18.32
C GLU A 510 13.86 -12.33 -17.44
N VAL A 511 14.83 -11.51 -17.81
CA VAL A 511 15.09 -10.20 -17.19
C VAL A 511 14.55 -9.11 -18.12
N SER A 512 13.58 -8.33 -17.65
CA SER A 512 13.02 -7.19 -18.39
C SER A 512 13.54 -5.88 -17.80
N PHE A 513 14.22 -5.07 -18.59
CA PHE A 513 14.76 -3.77 -18.18
C PHE A 513 13.73 -2.65 -18.38
N LYS A 514 13.93 -1.51 -17.69
CA LYS A 514 13.09 -0.32 -17.91
C LYS A 514 13.21 0.17 -19.36
N PRO A 515 12.12 0.72 -19.92
CA PRO A 515 12.18 1.39 -21.22
C PRO A 515 13.20 2.52 -21.21
N VAL A 516 13.92 2.69 -22.32
CA VAL A 516 14.88 3.79 -22.55
C VAL A 516 14.50 4.54 -23.82
N GLU A 517 14.70 5.86 -23.80
CA GLU A 517 14.58 6.69 -25.01
C GLU A 517 15.72 6.34 -25.98
N LEU A 518 15.35 6.17 -27.25
CA LEU A 518 16.27 5.93 -28.36
C LEU A 518 16.96 7.21 -28.82
#